data_AF-E3S1H4-F1
#
_entry.id   AF-E3S1H4-F1
#
_cell.length_a   1.000
_cell.length_b   1.000
_cell.length_c   1.000
_cell.angle_alpha   90.00
_cell.angle_beta   90.00
_cell.angle_gamma   90.00
#
_symmetry.space_group_name_H-M   'P 1'
#
loop_
_entity.id
_entity.type
_entity.pdbx_description
1 polymer ?
#
loop_
_entity_poly.entity_id
_entity_poly.type
_entity_poly.pdbx_seq_one_letter_code
_entity_poly.pdbx_strand_id
1 'polypeptide(L)'
;MKLVGEARQTGLQLSVADIFRHPKLAELAGRDTQQCSSSTVEEVPTFSLLGEDVDTAQVREEVAAMCSIDASIVEDVYPCTPLQEGLMSLTAKRAGDYIMQSVLELREDVDEDAFCAAWEHVVQSTAALRTRIVQHNELDLLQVVVKENTQWTETQDLERYLKEDKAVSMGLGDPLAHYALVKEAWGGKRWFVWTIHHALYDGGSLPLILHAVKQVYSGAVLERQTSFNAFIQYLGQQDLEATAAYWQTALSDCEAVLFPPLPSTVTQPVADTTVEYQCPPLSKATLDTTTSTLIRAAWAIVT
;
A
#
# COMPACT_ATOMS: atom_id res chain seq x y z
N MET A 1 3.30 -10.55 14.14
CA MET A 1 3.85 -9.18 14.26
C MET A 1 3.28 -8.38 15.42
N LYS A 2 2.01 -8.57 15.83
CA LYS A 2 1.42 -7.86 16.98
C LYS A 2 2.29 -7.86 18.25
N LEU A 3 2.81 -9.02 18.66
CA LEU A 3 3.68 -9.13 19.84
C LEU A 3 4.89 -8.17 19.79
N VAL A 4 5.55 -8.02 18.63
CA VAL A 4 6.68 -7.08 18.47
C VAL A 4 6.23 -5.64 18.63
N GLY A 5 5.07 -5.28 18.07
CA GLY A 5 4.51 -3.93 18.19
C GLY A 5 4.19 -3.58 19.64
N GLU A 6 3.49 -4.46 20.36
CA GLU A 6 3.12 -4.28 21.77
C GLU A 6 4.36 -4.25 22.68
N ALA A 7 5.37 -5.10 22.40
CA ALA A 7 6.64 -5.10 23.12
C ALA A 7 7.36 -3.75 22.95
N ARG A 8 7.44 -3.21 21.72
CA ARG A 8 8.05 -1.89 21.49
C ARG A 8 7.33 -0.77 22.23
N GLN A 9 6.00 -0.80 22.31
CA GLN A 9 5.23 0.19 23.07
C GLN A 9 5.54 0.18 24.57
N THR A 10 6.03 -0.95 25.09
CA THR A 10 6.47 -1.09 26.49
C THR A 10 7.98 -0.95 26.67
N GLY A 11 8.72 -0.53 25.63
CA GLY A 11 10.17 -0.32 25.66
C GLY A 11 11.01 -1.58 25.43
N LEU A 12 10.38 -2.71 25.08
CA LEU A 12 11.04 -3.99 24.84
C LEU A 12 11.36 -4.16 23.35
N GLN A 13 12.65 -4.24 23.02
CA GLN A 13 13.09 -4.51 21.66
C GLN A 13 13.11 -6.02 21.38
N LEU A 14 12.14 -6.46 20.57
CA LEU A 14 12.06 -7.82 20.05
C LEU A 14 11.97 -7.78 18.52
N SER A 15 12.66 -8.68 17.83
CA SER A 15 12.46 -8.90 16.40
C SER A 15 11.55 -10.10 16.14
N VAL A 16 10.98 -10.17 14.93
CA VAL A 16 10.24 -11.37 14.49
C VAL A 16 11.14 -12.59 14.49
N ALA A 17 12.42 -12.44 14.10
CA ALA A 17 13.40 -13.52 14.11
C ALA A 17 13.65 -14.05 15.53
N ASP A 18 13.63 -13.20 16.55
CA ASP A 18 13.81 -13.63 17.94
C ASP A 18 12.64 -14.51 18.40
N ILE A 19 11.41 -14.16 18.04
CA ILE A 19 10.21 -14.94 18.37
C ILE A 19 10.28 -16.33 17.73
N PHE A 20 10.73 -16.44 16.48
CA PHE A 20 10.84 -17.74 15.80
C PHE A 20 12.03 -18.57 16.29
N ARG A 21 13.13 -17.93 16.68
CA ARG A 21 14.31 -18.64 17.23
C ARG A 21 14.08 -19.10 18.68
N HIS A 22 13.25 -18.39 19.43
CA HIS A 22 12.97 -18.62 20.86
C HIS A 22 11.46 -18.62 21.09
N PRO A 23 10.73 -19.66 20.68
CA PRO A 23 9.26 -19.67 20.71
C PRO A 23 8.68 -19.77 22.13
N LYS A 24 9.52 -20.05 23.14
CA LYS A 24 9.09 -20.13 24.55
C LYS A 24 9.30 -18.79 25.24
N LEU A 25 8.29 -18.32 25.96
CA LEU A 25 8.34 -17.07 26.71
C LEU A 25 9.52 -17.01 27.70
N ALA A 26 9.85 -18.12 28.35
CA ALA A 26 10.98 -18.18 29.27
C ALA A 26 12.34 -17.93 28.59
N GLU A 27 12.49 -18.31 27.33
CA GLU A 27 13.71 -18.08 26.54
C GLU A 27 13.79 -16.63 26.07
N LEU A 28 12.65 -16.03 25.70
CA LEU A 28 12.55 -14.61 25.36
C LEU A 28 12.81 -13.70 26.57
N ALA A 29 12.29 -14.06 27.75
CA ALA A 29 12.47 -13.28 28.98
C ALA A 29 13.91 -13.32 29.51
N GLY A 30 14.67 -14.37 29.20
CA GLY A 30 16.08 -14.51 29.59
C GLY A 30 17.05 -13.71 28.71
N ARG A 31 16.56 -13.03 27.68
CA ARG A 31 17.40 -12.20 26.81
C ARG A 31 17.52 -10.77 27.34
N ASP A 32 18.71 -10.22 27.13
CA ASP A 32 18.99 -8.81 27.31
C ASP A 32 18.24 -8.03 26.23
N THR A 33 16.97 -7.74 26.51
CA THR A 33 16.18 -6.84 25.67
C THR A 33 16.70 -5.45 25.96
N GLN A 34 17.50 -4.91 25.04
CA GLN A 34 17.93 -3.51 25.12
C GLN A 34 16.67 -2.67 25.34
N GLN A 35 16.69 -1.88 26.42
CA GLN A 35 15.66 -0.88 26.65
C GLN A 35 15.75 0.11 25.50
N CYS A 36 14.78 0.04 24.59
CA CYS A 36 14.62 1.10 23.63
C CYS A 36 14.07 2.30 24.42
N SER A 37 14.72 3.46 24.30
CA SER A 37 14.03 4.70 24.62
C SER A 37 12.71 4.65 23.85
N SER A 38 11.59 4.97 24.51
CA SER A 38 10.30 5.05 23.83
C SER A 38 10.47 6.03 22.68
N SER A 39 10.69 5.52 21.46
CA SER A 39 10.81 6.37 20.31
C SER A 39 9.41 6.90 20.07
N THR A 40 9.15 8.08 20.63
CA THR A 40 8.15 8.98 20.09
C THR A 40 8.42 8.99 18.59
N VAL A 41 7.42 8.58 17.80
CA VAL A 41 7.49 8.65 16.34
C VAL A 41 7.90 10.08 16.01
N GLU A 42 9.17 10.28 15.64
CA GLU A 42 9.65 11.61 15.27
C GLU A 42 8.87 12.00 14.02
N GLU A 43 8.18 13.14 14.10
CA GLU A 43 7.56 13.74 12.93
C GLU A 43 8.69 14.07 11.94
N VAL A 44 8.65 13.44 10.77
CA VAL A 44 9.55 13.77 9.67
C VAL A 44 9.13 15.14 9.13
N PRO A 45 10.01 16.17 9.17
CA PRO A 45 9.68 17.48 8.64
C PRO A 45 9.40 17.43 7.12
N THR A 46 8.48 18.27 6.66
CA THR A 46 8.14 18.36 5.23
C THR A 46 9.38 18.69 4.39
N PHE A 47 9.53 18.03 3.25
CA PHE A 47 10.64 18.15 2.31
C PHE A 47 12.02 17.72 2.85
N SER A 48 12.13 17.28 4.11
CA SER A 48 13.44 16.95 4.70
C SER A 48 14.10 15.70 4.11
N LEU A 49 13.33 14.87 3.40
CA LEU A 49 13.82 13.63 2.79
C LEU A 49 14.38 13.83 1.37
N LEU A 50 14.40 15.07 0.86
CA LEU A 50 15.00 15.38 -0.44
C LEU A 50 16.52 15.57 -0.37
N GLY A 51 17.08 15.75 0.84
CA GLY A 51 18.49 16.07 1.07
C GLY A 51 18.69 17.55 1.40
N GLU A 52 19.77 17.85 2.13
CA GLU A 52 20.03 19.21 2.67
C GLU A 52 20.41 20.23 1.59
N ASP A 53 20.96 19.77 0.45
CA ASP A 53 21.44 20.63 -0.64
C ASP A 53 20.35 20.96 -1.69
N VAL A 54 19.13 20.45 -1.52
CA VAL A 54 18.05 20.60 -2.51
C VAL A 54 17.26 21.89 -2.27
N ASP A 55 17.07 22.68 -3.33
CA ASP A 55 16.14 23.82 -3.31
C ASP A 55 14.70 23.32 -3.31
N THR A 56 14.14 23.17 -2.11
CA THR A 56 12.77 22.69 -1.91
C THR A 56 11.71 23.59 -2.56
N ALA A 57 11.96 24.89 -2.72
CA ALA A 57 11.02 25.79 -3.37
C ALA A 57 11.01 25.55 -4.89
N GLN A 58 12.18 25.37 -5.50
CA GLN A 58 12.29 24.98 -6.89
C GLN A 58 11.63 23.62 -7.16
N VAL A 59 11.96 22.60 -6.35
CA VAL A 59 11.38 21.26 -6.51
C VAL A 59 9.85 21.31 -6.41
N ARG A 60 9.31 22.10 -5.48
CA ARG A 60 7.86 22.25 -5.32
C ARG A 60 7.17 22.78 -6.58
N GLU A 61 7.76 23.78 -7.23
CA GLU A 61 7.23 24.33 -8.49
C GLU A 61 7.33 23.30 -9.63
N GLU A 62 8.45 22.60 -9.73
CA GLU A 62 8.68 21.59 -10.77
C GLU A 62 7.71 20.41 -10.65
N VAL A 63 7.53 19.85 -9.45
CA VAL A 63 6.59 18.73 -9.25
C VAL A 63 5.13 19.18 -9.39
N ALA A 64 4.81 20.43 -9.04
CA ALA A 64 3.47 20.97 -9.25
C ALA A 64 3.14 21.09 -10.74
N ALA A 65 4.10 21.57 -11.55
CA ALA A 65 3.97 21.61 -12.99
C ALA A 65 3.82 20.21 -13.60
N MET A 66 4.60 19.22 -13.14
CA MET A 66 4.47 17.82 -13.57
C MET A 66 3.10 17.22 -13.23
N CYS A 67 2.51 17.60 -12.11
CA CYS A 67 1.16 17.18 -11.69
C CYS A 67 0.03 18.03 -12.28
N SER A 68 0.33 19.10 -13.04
CA SER A 68 -0.64 20.09 -13.51
C SER A 68 -1.51 20.70 -12.38
N ILE A 69 -0.88 21.03 -11.26
CA ILE A 69 -1.52 21.62 -10.07
C ILE A 69 -0.82 22.91 -9.63
N ASP A 70 -1.44 23.63 -8.71
CA ASP A 70 -0.84 24.80 -8.07
C ASP A 70 0.22 24.37 -7.03
N ALA A 71 1.38 25.02 -7.01
CA ALA A 71 2.46 24.69 -6.07
C ALA A 71 2.04 24.83 -4.59
N SER A 72 1.10 25.73 -4.28
CA SER A 72 0.62 25.97 -2.92
C SER A 72 -0.10 24.78 -2.29
N ILE A 73 -0.63 23.86 -3.11
CA ILE A 73 -1.33 22.66 -2.63
C ILE A 73 -0.40 21.44 -2.50
N VAL A 74 0.88 21.54 -2.88
CA VAL A 74 1.87 20.49 -2.59
C VAL A 74 2.21 20.53 -1.10
N GLU A 75 1.92 19.46 -0.36
CA GLU A 75 2.07 19.38 1.09
C GLU A 75 3.46 18.86 1.51
N ASP A 76 3.95 17.83 0.83
CA ASP A 76 5.24 17.19 1.09
C ASP A 76 5.73 16.48 -0.18
N VAL A 77 7.04 16.29 -0.30
CA VAL A 77 7.69 15.57 -1.41
C VAL A 77 8.84 14.73 -0.87
N TYR A 78 8.88 13.45 -1.25
CA TYR A 78 9.92 12.52 -0.80
C TYR A 78 10.08 11.34 -1.78
N PRO A 79 11.23 10.63 -1.75
CA PRO A 79 11.49 9.53 -2.70
C PRO A 79 10.45 8.41 -2.66
N CYS A 80 10.22 7.77 -3.81
CA CYS A 80 9.45 6.52 -3.89
C CYS A 80 10.18 5.35 -3.25
N THR A 81 9.42 4.34 -2.82
CA THR A 81 9.99 3.02 -2.52
C THR A 81 10.29 2.26 -3.82
N PRO A 82 11.28 1.33 -3.84
CA PRO A 82 11.53 0.51 -5.03
C PRO A 82 10.30 -0.28 -5.51
N LEU A 83 9.38 -0.63 -4.59
CA LEU A 83 8.12 -1.28 -4.95
C LEU A 83 7.19 -0.32 -5.72
N GLN A 84 7.03 0.92 -5.23
CA GLN A 84 6.22 1.93 -5.94
C GLN A 84 6.77 2.21 -7.34
N GLU A 85 8.10 2.33 -7.49
CA GLU A 85 8.74 2.48 -8.79
C GLU A 85 8.45 1.31 -9.73
N GLY A 86 8.59 0.08 -9.23
CA GLY A 86 8.28 -1.13 -9.97
C GLY A 86 6.82 -1.22 -10.41
N LEU A 87 5.89 -0.85 -9.53
CA LEU A 87 4.46 -0.83 -9.84
C LEU A 87 4.15 0.19 -10.93
N MET A 88 4.63 1.43 -10.81
CA MET A 88 4.44 2.46 -11.85
C MET A 88 5.05 2.05 -13.18
N SER A 89 6.23 1.42 -13.17
CA SER A 89 6.89 0.90 -14.38
C SER A 89 6.04 -0.17 -15.07
N LEU A 90 5.43 -1.08 -14.31
CA LEU A 90 4.60 -2.14 -14.87
C LEU A 90 3.28 -1.60 -15.44
N THR A 91 2.65 -0.66 -14.75
CA THR A 91 1.43 0.02 -15.25
C THR A 91 1.73 0.85 -16.50
N ALA A 92 2.91 1.46 -16.60
CA ALA A 92 3.34 2.15 -17.82
C ALA A 92 3.56 1.19 -19.00
N LYS A 93 4.02 -0.05 -18.73
CA LYS A 93 4.17 -1.09 -19.77
C LYS A 93 2.80 -1.60 -20.25
N ARG A 94 1.82 -1.71 -19.36
CA ARG A 94 0.47 -2.17 -19.68
C ARG A 94 -0.56 -1.41 -18.85
N ALA A 95 -1.25 -0.48 -19.53
CA ALA A 95 -2.30 0.31 -18.91
C ALA A 95 -3.36 -0.58 -18.24
N GLY A 96 -3.73 -0.23 -17.01
CA GLY A 96 -4.69 -0.98 -16.19
C GLY A 96 -4.05 -2.00 -15.24
N ASP A 97 -2.80 -2.43 -15.47
CA ASP A 97 -2.11 -3.30 -14.52
C ASP A 97 -1.93 -2.57 -13.17
N TYR A 98 -2.06 -3.31 -12.07
CA TYR A 98 -1.94 -2.78 -10.70
C TYR A 98 -2.97 -1.68 -10.33
N ILE A 99 -4.07 -1.59 -11.08
CA ILE A 99 -5.21 -0.74 -10.72
C ILE A 99 -6.37 -1.64 -10.31
N MET A 100 -6.88 -1.43 -9.09
CA MET A 100 -8.08 -2.10 -8.62
C MET A 100 -9.28 -1.18 -8.82
N GLN A 101 -10.34 -1.69 -9.43
CA GLN A 101 -11.67 -1.05 -9.48
C GLN A 101 -12.63 -1.87 -8.63
N SER A 102 -12.96 -1.36 -7.44
CA SER A 102 -13.88 -1.97 -6.49
C SER A 102 -15.29 -1.41 -6.69
N VAL A 103 -16.29 -2.29 -6.74
CA VAL A 103 -17.71 -1.92 -6.88
C VAL A 103 -18.47 -2.43 -5.67
N LEU A 104 -18.97 -1.49 -4.87
CA LEU A 104 -19.63 -1.76 -3.59
C LEU A 104 -21.09 -1.32 -3.65
N GLU A 105 -22.02 -2.24 -3.44
CA GLU A 105 -23.44 -1.92 -3.32
C GLU A 105 -23.70 -1.17 -2.00
N LEU A 106 -24.24 0.04 -2.09
CA LEU A 106 -24.69 0.79 -0.93
C LEU A 106 -26.13 0.38 -0.58
N ARG A 107 -26.30 -0.16 0.62
CA ARG A 107 -27.62 -0.50 1.16
C ARG A 107 -28.50 0.75 1.26
N GLU A 108 -29.82 0.58 1.17
CA GLU A 108 -30.80 1.68 1.22
C GLU A 108 -30.70 2.55 2.49
N ASP A 109 -30.29 1.96 3.62
CA ASP A 109 -30.15 2.64 4.92
C ASP A 109 -28.83 3.43 5.08
N VAL A 110 -27.95 3.42 4.08
CA VAL A 110 -26.74 4.25 4.07
C VAL A 110 -27.11 5.70 3.77
N ASP A 111 -26.69 6.59 4.67
CA ASP A 111 -26.67 8.04 4.46
C ASP A 111 -25.46 8.38 3.57
N GLU A 112 -25.73 8.76 2.33
CA GLU A 112 -24.70 9.00 1.33
C GLU A 112 -23.85 10.23 1.63
N ASP A 113 -24.46 11.30 2.16
CA ASP A 113 -23.74 12.53 2.48
C ASP A 113 -22.78 12.27 3.64
N ALA A 114 -23.23 11.54 4.67
CA ALA A 114 -22.38 11.10 5.75
C ALA A 114 -21.27 10.13 5.28
N PHE A 115 -21.57 9.26 4.32
CA PHE A 115 -20.60 8.33 3.72
C PHE A 115 -19.50 9.08 2.97
N CYS A 116 -19.86 10.00 2.07
CA CYS A 116 -18.90 10.82 1.33
C CYS A 116 -18.07 11.70 2.27
N ALA A 117 -18.69 12.32 3.28
CA ALA A 117 -17.98 13.11 4.27
C ALA A 117 -16.99 12.28 5.09
N ALA A 118 -17.38 11.07 5.51
CA ALA A 118 -16.48 10.16 6.23
C ALA A 118 -15.30 9.71 5.36
N TRP A 119 -15.57 9.41 4.09
CA TRP A 119 -14.55 9.01 3.15
C TRP A 119 -13.56 10.15 2.87
N GLU A 120 -14.07 11.35 2.59
CA GLU A 120 -13.27 12.57 2.43
C GLU A 120 -12.36 12.80 3.63
N HIS A 121 -12.89 12.68 4.84
CA HIS A 121 -12.12 12.87 6.07
C HIS A 121 -10.94 11.88 6.17
N VAL A 122 -11.16 10.62 5.78
CA VAL A 122 -10.08 9.60 5.78
C VAL A 122 -9.03 9.90 4.71
N VAL A 123 -9.45 10.32 3.51
CA VAL A 123 -8.53 10.75 2.43
C VAL A 123 -7.68 11.93 2.90
N GLN A 124 -8.29 12.96 3.48
CA GLN A 124 -7.55 14.12 4.01
C GLN A 124 -6.56 13.74 5.11
N SER A 125 -6.94 12.79 5.97
CA SER A 125 -6.11 12.32 7.09
C SER A 125 -5.02 11.31 6.70
N THR A 126 -5.05 10.79 5.47
CA THR A 126 -4.16 9.73 5.00
C THR A 126 -3.39 10.18 3.77
N ALA A 127 -2.17 10.72 3.97
CA ALA A 127 -1.35 11.28 2.89
C ALA A 127 -1.21 10.36 1.67
N ALA A 128 -1.04 9.06 1.87
CA ALA A 128 -0.91 8.08 0.80
C ALA A 128 -2.10 8.08 -0.18
N LEU A 129 -3.33 8.36 0.29
CA LEU A 129 -4.52 8.42 -0.58
C LEU A 129 -4.58 9.69 -1.45
N ARG A 130 -3.70 10.66 -1.18
CA ARG A 130 -3.55 11.93 -1.91
C ARG A 130 -2.17 12.06 -2.55
N THR A 131 -1.42 10.97 -2.62
CA THR A 131 -0.09 10.94 -3.22
C THR A 131 -0.20 10.74 -4.72
N ARG A 132 0.55 11.55 -5.47
CA ARG A 132 0.86 11.34 -6.89
C ARG A 132 2.32 10.95 -7.02
N ILE A 133 2.70 10.31 -8.13
CA ILE A 133 4.09 9.92 -8.40
C ILE A 133 4.59 10.68 -9.63
N VAL A 134 5.76 11.30 -9.54
CA VAL A 134 6.38 12.03 -10.65
C VAL A 134 7.80 11.55 -10.89
N GLN A 135 8.27 11.65 -12.13
CA GLN A 135 9.67 11.41 -12.47
C GLN A 135 10.42 12.74 -12.54
N HIS A 136 11.22 13.00 -11.52
CA HIS A 136 12.12 14.15 -11.46
C HIS A 136 13.43 13.83 -12.20
N ASN A 137 14.04 14.85 -12.81
CA ASN A 137 15.25 14.64 -13.63
C ASN A 137 16.49 14.27 -12.82
N GLU A 138 16.60 14.76 -11.58
CA GLU A 138 17.80 14.59 -10.72
C GLU A 138 17.55 13.75 -9.48
N LEU A 139 16.28 13.54 -9.11
CA LEU A 139 15.86 12.92 -7.85
C LEU A 139 15.01 11.66 -8.08
N ASP A 140 15.06 11.14 -9.31
CA ASP A 140 14.32 9.96 -9.75
C ASP A 140 12.80 10.06 -9.48
N LEU A 141 12.16 8.97 -9.07
CA LEU A 141 10.72 8.93 -8.81
C LEU A 141 10.40 9.48 -7.41
N LEU A 142 9.56 10.51 -7.38
CA LEU A 142 9.14 11.19 -6.16
C LEU A 142 7.65 10.96 -5.88
N GLN A 143 7.33 10.80 -4.61
CA GLN A 143 5.98 10.89 -4.07
C GLN A 143 5.68 12.36 -3.80
N VAL A 144 4.55 12.85 -4.33
CA VAL A 144 4.06 14.22 -4.15
C VAL A 144 2.75 14.14 -3.41
N VAL A 145 2.72 14.58 -2.15
CA VAL A 145 1.48 14.62 -1.35
C VAL A 145 0.74 15.91 -1.68
N VAL A 146 -0.52 15.81 -2.10
CA VAL A 146 -1.30 16.96 -2.58
C VAL A 146 -2.49 17.22 -1.67
N LYS A 147 -2.67 18.46 -1.23
CA LYS A 147 -3.82 18.91 -0.43
C LYS A 147 -5.01 19.25 -1.32
N GLU A 148 -5.60 18.22 -1.91
CA GLU A 148 -6.81 18.31 -2.75
C GLU A 148 -7.99 17.57 -2.13
N ASN A 149 -9.21 18.05 -2.39
CA ASN A 149 -10.43 17.37 -1.99
C ASN A 149 -10.76 16.23 -2.96
N THR A 150 -11.47 15.21 -2.50
CA THR A 150 -11.93 14.13 -3.37
C THR A 150 -12.90 14.66 -4.43
N GLN A 151 -12.62 14.34 -5.69
CA GLN A 151 -13.54 14.59 -6.80
C GLN A 151 -14.47 13.39 -6.97
N TRP A 152 -15.73 13.56 -6.56
CA TRP A 152 -16.76 12.54 -6.70
C TRP A 152 -17.41 12.63 -8.08
N THR A 153 -17.38 11.53 -8.84
CA THR A 153 -18.16 11.41 -10.07
C THR A 153 -19.55 10.88 -9.75
N GLU A 154 -20.59 11.56 -10.21
CA GLU A 154 -21.97 11.10 -10.08
C GLU A 154 -22.54 10.70 -11.44
N THR A 155 -23.15 9.52 -11.53
CA THR A 155 -23.73 8.98 -12.78
C THR A 155 -24.86 8.01 -12.49
N GLN A 156 -25.61 7.63 -13.52
CA GLN A 156 -26.74 6.69 -13.43
C GLN A 156 -26.48 5.36 -14.14
N ASP A 157 -25.34 5.22 -14.81
CA ASP A 157 -24.98 4.07 -15.62
C ASP A 157 -23.67 3.46 -15.12
N LEU A 158 -23.79 2.35 -14.39
CA LEU A 158 -22.65 1.65 -13.80
C LEU A 158 -21.74 1.07 -14.88
N GLU A 159 -22.30 0.34 -15.84
CA GLU A 159 -21.51 -0.37 -16.85
C GLU A 159 -20.70 0.62 -17.70
N ARG A 160 -21.32 1.73 -18.10
CA ARG A 160 -20.64 2.80 -18.81
C ARG A 160 -19.52 3.42 -17.97
N TYR A 161 -19.82 3.78 -16.71
CA TYR A 161 -18.82 4.38 -15.84
C TYR A 161 -17.61 3.46 -15.63
N LEU A 162 -17.83 2.17 -15.34
CA LEU A 162 -16.73 1.22 -15.13
C LEU A 162 -15.79 1.11 -16.34
N LYS A 163 -16.34 1.21 -17.56
CA LYS A 163 -15.57 1.17 -18.80
C LYS A 163 -14.81 2.48 -19.06
N GLU A 164 -15.46 3.62 -18.82
CA GLU A 164 -14.85 4.94 -19.00
C GLU A 164 -13.73 5.17 -17.98
N ASP A 165 -13.97 4.85 -16.70
CA ASP A 165 -13.00 4.99 -15.62
C ASP A 165 -11.76 4.10 -15.82
N LYS A 166 -11.93 2.86 -16.31
CA LYS A 166 -10.80 1.98 -16.70
C LYS A 166 -9.93 2.54 -17.83
N ALA A 167 -10.47 3.46 -18.64
CA ALA A 167 -9.73 4.10 -19.72
C ALA A 167 -9.02 5.38 -19.25
N VAL A 168 -9.31 5.87 -18.04
CA VAL A 168 -8.60 7.01 -17.44
C VAL A 168 -7.21 6.54 -16.99
N SER A 169 -6.19 7.31 -17.35
CA SER A 169 -4.80 7.04 -16.96
C SER A 169 -4.60 7.27 -15.45
N MET A 170 -3.78 6.42 -14.84
CA MET A 170 -3.18 6.62 -13.52
C MET A 170 -1.64 6.54 -13.67
N GLY A 171 -1.10 7.44 -14.48
CA GLY A 171 0.32 7.52 -14.81
C GLY A 171 1.09 8.48 -13.91
N LEU A 172 2.25 8.92 -14.37
CA LEU A 172 3.06 9.90 -13.67
C LEU A 172 2.36 11.27 -13.66
N GLY A 173 2.23 11.89 -12.49
CA GLY A 173 1.56 13.18 -12.27
C GLY A 173 0.03 13.10 -12.17
N ASP A 174 -0.57 11.98 -12.54
CA ASP A 174 -2.02 11.76 -12.46
C ASP A 174 -2.47 11.48 -11.00
N PRO A 175 -3.72 11.78 -10.65
CA PRO A 175 -4.37 11.20 -9.47
C PRO A 175 -4.35 9.67 -9.54
N LEU A 176 -4.04 9.03 -8.41
CA LEU A 176 -3.93 7.58 -8.31
C LEU A 176 -5.15 6.93 -7.61
N ALA A 177 -6.21 7.70 -7.39
CA ALA A 177 -7.48 7.23 -6.85
C ALA A 177 -8.67 8.03 -7.40
N HIS A 178 -9.73 7.34 -7.83
CA HIS A 178 -10.99 7.90 -8.30
C HIS A 178 -12.15 7.35 -7.48
N TYR A 179 -13.20 8.17 -7.36
CA TYR A 179 -14.34 7.89 -6.51
C TYR A 179 -15.62 8.26 -7.25
N ALA A 180 -16.59 7.34 -7.25
CA ALA A 180 -17.88 7.61 -7.85
C ALA A 180 -19.05 7.06 -7.06
N LEU A 181 -20.16 7.78 -7.15
CA LEU A 181 -21.48 7.32 -6.75
C LEU A 181 -22.33 7.11 -7.98
N VAL A 182 -22.79 5.87 -8.18
CA VAL A 182 -23.70 5.50 -9.26
C VAL A 182 -25.08 5.27 -8.68
N LYS A 183 -26.08 6.01 -9.17
CA LYS A 183 -27.48 5.89 -8.77
C LYS A 183 -28.31 5.43 -9.97
N GLU A 184 -28.60 4.14 -10.05
CA GLU A 184 -29.39 3.60 -11.16
C GLU A 184 -30.78 4.27 -11.22
N ALA A 185 -31.26 4.50 -12.44
CA ALA A 185 -32.53 5.16 -12.67
C ALA A 185 -33.72 4.39 -12.04
N TRP A 186 -34.81 5.13 -11.77
CA TRP A 186 -36.08 4.59 -11.25
C TRP A 186 -36.00 3.87 -9.89
N GLY A 187 -35.09 4.32 -9.02
CA GLY A 187 -34.91 3.73 -7.68
C GLY A 187 -34.16 2.40 -7.71
N GLY A 188 -33.28 2.23 -8.70
CA GLY A 188 -32.38 1.08 -8.80
C GLY A 188 -31.29 1.10 -7.73
N LYS A 189 -30.29 0.24 -7.92
CA LYS A 189 -29.21 0.08 -6.94
C LYS A 189 -28.32 1.32 -6.90
N ARG A 190 -27.67 1.48 -5.74
CA ARG A 190 -26.72 2.55 -5.46
C ARG A 190 -25.36 1.92 -5.29
N TRP A 191 -24.36 2.45 -5.99
CA TRP A 191 -23.03 1.88 -6.00
C TRP A 191 -22.00 2.93 -5.62
N PHE A 192 -21.09 2.54 -4.75
CA PHE A 192 -19.83 3.24 -4.60
C PHE A 192 -18.78 2.51 -5.43
N VAL A 193 -18.13 3.24 -6.34
CA VAL A 193 -17.00 2.72 -7.11
C VAL A 193 -15.74 3.41 -6.64
N TRP A 194 -14.75 2.61 -6.27
CA TRP A 194 -13.43 3.08 -5.87
C TRP A 194 -12.37 2.45 -6.76
N THR A 195 -11.71 3.29 -7.54
CA THR A 195 -10.61 2.88 -8.40
C THR A 195 -9.32 3.42 -7.81
N ILE A 196 -8.33 2.57 -7.59
CA ILE A 196 -7.10 2.96 -6.89
C ILE A 196 -5.89 2.18 -7.40
N HIS A 197 -4.78 2.88 -7.56
CA HIS A 197 -3.49 2.32 -7.95
C HIS A 197 -2.81 1.61 -6.76
N HIS A 198 -2.22 0.44 -7.00
CA HIS A 198 -1.59 -0.39 -5.96
C HIS A 198 -0.35 0.28 -5.33
N ALA A 199 0.21 1.32 -5.95
CA ALA A 199 1.27 2.14 -5.34
C ALA A 199 0.83 2.87 -4.06
N LEU A 200 -0.48 3.01 -3.82
CA LEU A 200 -1.05 3.71 -2.67
C LEU A 200 -1.48 2.79 -1.51
N TYR A 201 -1.61 1.48 -1.75
CA TYR A 201 -2.16 0.55 -0.78
C TYR A 201 -1.57 -0.85 -0.87
N ASP A 202 -1.78 -1.66 0.15
CA ASP A 202 -1.48 -3.08 0.15
C ASP A 202 -2.56 -3.88 0.89
N GLY A 203 -2.36 -5.20 1.00
CA GLY A 203 -3.32 -6.08 1.68
C GLY A 203 -3.45 -5.79 3.19
N GLY A 204 -2.46 -5.13 3.80
CA GLY A 204 -2.49 -4.71 5.19
C GLY A 204 -3.17 -3.35 5.39
N SER A 205 -2.99 -2.40 4.47
CA SER A 205 -3.53 -1.05 4.59
C SER A 205 -5.00 -0.95 4.17
N LEU A 206 -5.44 -1.77 3.21
CA LEU A 206 -6.83 -1.74 2.73
C LEU A 206 -7.87 -1.95 3.86
N PRO A 207 -7.74 -2.96 4.75
CA PRO A 207 -8.63 -3.10 5.91
C PRO A 207 -8.56 -1.92 6.88
N LEU A 208 -7.40 -1.26 7.02
CA LEU A 208 -7.24 -0.10 7.89
C LEU A 208 -8.00 1.11 7.34
N ILE A 209 -7.92 1.36 6.03
CA ILE A 209 -8.66 2.44 5.34
C ILE A 209 -10.17 2.21 5.52
N LEU A 210 -10.67 1.01 5.22
CA LEU A 210 -12.09 0.69 5.37
C LEU A 210 -12.56 0.77 6.83
N HIS A 211 -11.72 0.37 7.78
CA HIS A 211 -12.00 0.51 9.20
C HIS A 211 -12.10 1.98 9.63
N ALA A 212 -11.16 2.82 9.17
CA ALA A 212 -11.14 4.25 9.42
C ALA A 212 -12.42 4.92 8.89
N VAL A 213 -12.83 4.61 7.65
CA VAL A 213 -14.07 5.15 7.07
C VAL A 213 -15.28 4.76 7.92
N LYS A 214 -15.35 3.50 8.33
CA LYS A 214 -16.43 3.01 9.20
C LYS A 214 -16.47 3.75 10.55
N GLN A 215 -15.31 3.99 11.16
CA GLN A 215 -15.20 4.72 12.42
C GLN A 215 -15.72 6.16 12.27
N VAL A 216 -15.23 6.88 11.27
CA VAL A 216 -15.63 8.28 11.02
C VAL A 216 -17.12 8.37 10.67
N TYR A 217 -17.63 7.47 9.83
CA TYR A 217 -19.06 7.39 9.51
C TYR A 217 -19.94 7.18 10.76
N SER A 218 -19.42 6.44 11.75
CA SER A 218 -20.11 6.21 13.03
C SER A 218 -19.94 7.37 14.04
N GLY A 219 -19.29 8.47 13.64
CA GLY A 219 -19.04 9.64 14.47
C GLY A 219 -17.82 9.52 15.40
N ALA A 220 -16.95 8.52 15.22
CA ALA A 220 -15.72 8.41 15.99
C ALA A 220 -14.62 9.34 15.44
N VAL A 221 -13.71 9.77 16.31
CA VAL A 221 -12.52 10.55 15.92
C VAL A 221 -11.42 9.61 15.47
N LEU A 222 -10.81 9.88 14.32
CA LEU A 222 -9.67 9.12 13.83
C LEU A 222 -8.44 9.39 14.70
N GLU A 223 -7.78 8.33 15.16
CA GLU A 223 -6.46 8.46 15.78
C GLU A 223 -5.42 8.85 14.72
N ARG A 224 -4.47 9.69 15.12
CA ARG A 224 -3.38 10.14 14.24
C ARG A 224 -2.56 8.93 13.78
N GLN A 225 -2.54 8.71 12.47
CA GLN A 225 -1.71 7.67 11.86
C GLN A 225 -0.29 8.18 11.67
N THR A 226 0.69 7.27 11.79
CA THR A 226 2.07 7.55 11.37
C THR A 226 2.09 7.77 9.85
N SER A 227 2.67 8.88 9.42
CA SER A 227 2.81 9.22 8.00
C SER A 227 3.79 8.27 7.29
N PHE A 228 3.54 8.03 6.01
CA PHE A 228 4.37 7.13 5.20
C PHE A 228 5.81 7.64 5.04
N ASN A 229 6.05 8.95 5.13
CA ASN A 229 7.39 9.55 5.11
C ASN A 229 8.29 9.05 6.26
N ALA A 230 7.73 8.67 7.42
CA ALA A 230 8.51 8.03 8.50
C ALA A 230 9.05 6.66 8.07
N PHE A 231 8.30 5.92 7.25
CA PHE A 231 8.77 4.68 6.66
C PHE A 231 9.86 4.94 5.60
N ILE A 232 9.72 5.99 4.79
CA ILE A 232 10.76 6.39 3.83
C ILE A 232 12.06 6.78 4.54
N GLN A 233 11.97 7.56 5.63
CA GLN A 233 13.12 7.88 6.47
C GLN A 233 13.79 6.62 7.02
N TYR A 234 13.00 5.67 7.55
CA TYR A 234 13.51 4.39 8.02
C TYR A 234 14.23 3.61 6.92
N LEU A 235 13.70 3.58 5.69
CA LEU A 235 14.34 2.93 4.55
C LEU A 235 15.70 3.56 4.21
N GLY A 236 15.80 4.89 4.25
CA GLY A 236 17.06 5.61 4.03
C GLY A 236 18.13 5.37 5.09
N GLN A 237 17.75 4.88 6.28
CA GLN A 237 18.67 4.55 7.38
C GLN A 237 19.16 3.09 7.35
N GLN A 238 18.69 2.26 6.40
CA GLN A 238 19.08 0.86 6.33
C GLN A 238 20.47 0.68 5.71
N ASP A 239 21.18 -0.36 6.17
CA ASP A 239 22.44 -0.79 5.56
C ASP A 239 22.14 -1.60 4.28
N LEU A 240 22.17 -0.89 3.15
CA LEU A 240 21.93 -1.48 1.83
C LEU A 240 23.04 -2.44 1.41
N GLU A 241 24.29 -2.22 1.83
CA GLU A 241 25.41 -3.10 1.52
C GLU A 241 25.27 -4.44 2.23
N ALA A 242 24.96 -4.43 3.54
CA ALA A 242 24.70 -5.64 4.29
C ALA A 242 23.49 -6.41 3.75
N THR A 243 22.43 -5.70 3.36
CA THR A 243 21.24 -6.29 2.75
C THR A 243 21.56 -6.96 1.41
N ALA A 244 22.33 -6.29 0.55
CA ALA A 244 22.75 -6.83 -0.74
C ALA A 244 23.66 -8.07 -0.56
N ALA A 245 24.64 -7.99 0.34
CA ALA A 245 25.54 -9.11 0.64
C ALA A 245 24.79 -10.34 1.16
N TYR A 246 23.78 -10.14 2.03
CA TYR A 246 22.91 -11.21 2.49
C TYR A 246 22.19 -11.91 1.34
N TRP A 247 21.52 -11.16 0.46
CA TRP A 247 20.75 -11.76 -0.64
C TRP A 247 21.63 -12.40 -1.70
N GLN A 248 22.80 -11.82 -2.01
CA GLN A 248 23.78 -12.44 -2.90
C GLN A 248 24.27 -13.79 -2.35
N THR A 249 24.52 -13.86 -1.05
CA THR A 249 24.93 -15.12 -0.40
C THR A 249 23.78 -16.13 -0.35
N ALA A 250 22.57 -15.69 0.00
CA ALA A 250 21.41 -16.58 0.11
C ALA A 250 20.98 -17.18 -1.24
N LEU A 251 21.30 -16.51 -2.35
CA LEU A 251 20.91 -16.90 -3.70
C LEU A 251 22.09 -17.41 -4.56
N SER A 252 23.30 -17.57 -4.00
CA SER A 252 24.52 -17.87 -4.78
C SER A 252 24.41 -19.16 -5.61
N ASP A 253 23.74 -20.17 -5.07
CA ASP A 253 23.54 -21.48 -5.69
C ASP A 253 22.06 -21.75 -6.02
N CYS A 254 21.28 -20.69 -6.21
CA CYS A 254 19.85 -20.83 -6.51
C CYS A 254 19.64 -21.30 -7.95
N GLU A 255 19.22 -22.55 -8.12
CA GLU A 255 18.69 -23.08 -9.38
C GLU A 255 17.16 -23.05 -9.35
N ALA A 256 16.55 -22.04 -9.97
CA ALA A 256 15.10 -21.94 -10.08
C ALA A 256 14.63 -22.49 -11.43
N VAL A 257 13.73 -23.47 -11.40
CA VAL A 257 13.05 -23.98 -12.60
C VAL A 257 11.68 -23.35 -12.70
N LEU A 258 11.33 -22.82 -13.88
CA LEU A 258 9.98 -22.32 -14.13
C LEU A 258 8.99 -23.49 -14.14
N PHE A 259 7.99 -23.44 -13.25
CA PHE A 259 6.94 -24.43 -13.16
C PHE A 259 5.55 -23.77 -13.26
N PRO A 260 4.63 -24.30 -14.08
CA PRO A 260 4.88 -25.29 -15.14
C PRO A 260 5.73 -24.66 -16.27
N PRO A 261 6.49 -25.47 -17.03
CA PRO A 261 7.22 -24.96 -18.18
C PRO A 261 6.24 -24.36 -19.19
N LEU A 262 6.46 -23.10 -19.56
CA LEU A 262 5.63 -22.41 -20.55
C LEU A 262 5.92 -22.98 -21.95
N PRO A 263 4.89 -23.20 -22.79
CA PRO A 263 5.09 -23.48 -24.21
C PRO A 263 5.90 -22.36 -24.87
N SER A 264 6.77 -22.70 -25.82
CA SER A 264 7.63 -21.73 -26.53
C SER A 264 6.85 -20.66 -27.31
N THR A 265 5.55 -20.87 -27.53
CA THR A 265 4.63 -19.91 -28.15
C THR A 265 4.14 -18.82 -27.20
N VAL A 266 4.32 -18.98 -25.88
CA VAL A 266 3.90 -17.99 -24.88
C VAL A 266 5.03 -16.99 -24.67
N THR A 267 4.87 -15.80 -25.24
CA THR A 267 5.83 -14.69 -25.08
C THR A 267 5.60 -13.91 -23.79
N GLN A 268 4.34 -13.76 -23.37
CA GLN A 268 3.97 -13.15 -22.10
C GLN A 268 2.80 -13.92 -21.47
N PRO A 269 3.00 -14.56 -20.31
CA PRO A 269 1.91 -15.22 -19.60
C PRO A 269 0.95 -14.17 -19.03
N VAL A 270 -0.35 -14.37 -19.25
CA VAL A 270 -1.42 -13.56 -18.67
C VAL A 270 -2.40 -14.51 -18.02
N ALA A 271 -2.77 -14.25 -16.77
CA ALA A 271 -3.85 -14.99 -16.12
C ALA A 271 -5.18 -14.65 -16.81
N ASP A 272 -5.85 -15.66 -17.37
CA ASP A 272 -7.16 -15.53 -18.01
C ASP A 272 -8.29 -16.14 -17.17
N THR A 273 -7.92 -17.00 -16.21
CA THR A 273 -8.83 -17.80 -15.40
C THR A 273 -8.29 -17.93 -13.98
N THR A 274 -9.20 -17.99 -13.00
CA THR A 274 -8.89 -18.35 -11.61
C THR A 274 -9.59 -19.66 -11.27
N VAL A 275 -8.86 -20.60 -10.67
CA VAL A 275 -9.42 -21.86 -10.15
C VAL A 275 -9.30 -21.83 -8.64
N GLU A 276 -10.43 -21.92 -7.96
CA GLU A 276 -10.48 -21.96 -6.50
C GLU A 276 -10.74 -23.38 -6.02
N TYR A 277 -9.96 -23.82 -5.04
CA TYR A 277 -10.16 -25.10 -4.38
C TYR A 277 -10.13 -24.92 -2.86
N GLN A 278 -11.19 -25.35 -2.21
CA GLN A 278 -11.28 -25.31 -0.75
C GLN A 278 -10.71 -26.59 -0.16
N CYS A 279 -9.50 -26.49 0.38
CA CYS A 279 -8.87 -27.61 1.09
C CYS A 279 -9.63 -27.94 2.39
N PRO A 280 -9.67 -29.23 2.81
CA PRO A 280 -10.11 -29.58 4.15
C PRO A 280 -9.20 -28.93 5.21
N PRO A 281 -9.72 -28.67 6.42
CA PRO A 281 -8.93 -28.07 7.48
C PRO A 281 -7.69 -28.90 7.78
N LEU A 282 -6.52 -28.24 7.77
CA LEU A 282 -5.26 -28.89 8.14
C LEU A 282 -5.32 -29.34 9.61
N SER A 283 -4.72 -30.50 9.89
CA SER A 283 -4.62 -31.04 11.25
C SER A 283 -3.98 -30.01 12.19
N LYS A 284 -4.61 -29.79 13.35
CA LYS A 284 -4.06 -28.97 14.46
C LYS A 284 -2.94 -29.69 15.22
N ALA A 285 -2.22 -30.62 14.58
CA ALA A 285 -1.08 -31.26 15.22
C ALA A 285 -0.12 -30.17 15.75
N THR A 286 0.40 -30.38 16.96
CA THR A 286 1.39 -29.49 17.59
C THR A 286 2.69 -29.55 16.80
N LEU A 287 2.73 -28.79 15.71
CA LEU A 287 3.93 -28.56 14.93
C LEU A 287 4.48 -27.21 15.37
N ASP A 288 5.78 -27.15 15.64
CA ASP A 288 6.51 -25.92 15.98
C ASP A 288 6.70 -25.03 14.73
N THR A 289 5.64 -24.83 13.95
CA THR A 289 5.68 -24.12 12.66
C THR A 289 4.36 -23.43 12.36
N THR A 290 4.35 -22.63 11.29
CA THR A 290 3.15 -21.91 10.85
C THR A 290 2.46 -22.64 9.71
N THR A 291 1.14 -22.46 9.59
CA THR A 291 0.38 -22.93 8.42
C THR A 291 0.96 -22.41 7.10
N SER A 292 1.45 -21.16 7.07
CA SER A 292 2.10 -20.59 5.88
C SER A 292 3.35 -21.38 5.48
N THR A 293 4.18 -21.76 6.46
CA THR A 293 5.36 -22.60 6.24
C THR A 293 4.98 -23.98 5.71
N LEU A 294 3.94 -24.61 6.28
CA LEU A 294 3.44 -25.91 5.81
C LEU A 294 2.95 -25.84 4.36
N ILE A 295 2.18 -24.80 4.02
CA ILE A 295 1.69 -24.60 2.64
C ILE A 295 2.85 -24.37 1.68
N ARG A 296 3.84 -23.54 2.04
CA ARG A 296 5.03 -23.30 1.20
C ARG A 296 5.86 -24.58 1.01
N ALA A 297 6.02 -25.39 2.05
CA ALA A 297 6.72 -26.66 1.98
C ALA A 297 5.97 -27.67 1.09
N ALA A 298 4.65 -27.77 1.24
CA ALA A 298 3.81 -28.61 0.38
C ALA A 298 3.89 -28.15 -1.09
N TRP A 299 3.87 -26.84 -1.33
CA TRP A 299 4.01 -26.26 -2.67
C TRP A 299 5.37 -26.60 -3.29
N ALA A 300 6.46 -26.46 -2.54
CA ALA A 300 7.81 -26.79 -2.99
C ALA A 300 8.04 -28.29 -3.29
N ILE A 301 7.15 -29.19 -2.84
CA ILE A 301 7.23 -30.63 -3.18
C ILE A 301 6.55 -30.92 -4.52
N VAL A 302 5.53 -30.14 -4.89
CA VAL A 302 4.71 -30.40 -6.09
C VAL A 302 5.13 -29.58 -7.30
N THR A 303 5.97 -28.55 -7.11
CA THR A 303 6.61 -27.73 -8.16
C THR A 303 8.06 -28.13 -8.34
#